data_AF-A0A9D6HR92-F1
#
_entry.id   AF-A0A9D6HR92-F1
#
_cell.length_a   1.000
_cell.length_b   1.000
_cell.length_c   1.000
_cell.angle_alpha   90.00
_cell.angle_beta   90.00
_cell.angle_gamma   90.00
#
_symmetry.space_group_name_H-M   'P 1'
#
loop_
_entity.id
_entity.type
_entity.pdbx_description
1 polymer ?
#
loop_
_entity_poly.entity_id
_entity_poly.type
_entity_poly.pdbx_seq_one_letter_code
_entity_poly.pdbx_strand_id
1 'polypeptide(L)'
;MARPEWEIEKREFLKRMDVSESDFVRELHLPDFRAVRRIVPLRFLRSIESLIPLTHEMLFALVSKMRTQGGQHPFRNARLQICRIDPNHVKIGQRFAYRENYQMLLEEVPGLFGKFAIASGLNDLGAYFAFGADEDGLPALACYLPPLVEQHGGDLVVMDGIHRNFLTKQLGATINTILITGVAVPFPCGIRPWSELRVIGLCDKPKDIRERYFDLDQLLFRDLKFLGIDG
;
A
#
# COMPACT_ATOMS: atom_id res chain seq x y z
N MET A 1 -11.76 4.87 -21.09
CA MET A 1 -11.43 4.80 -19.65
C MET A 1 -9.98 5.20 -19.47
N ALA A 2 -9.61 5.74 -18.31
CA ALA A 2 -8.24 6.16 -18.03
C ALA A 2 -7.37 4.92 -17.80
N ARG A 3 -6.20 4.82 -18.46
CA ARG A 3 -5.24 3.74 -18.17
C ARG A 3 -4.69 3.87 -16.75
N PRO A 4 -4.31 2.76 -16.09
CA PRO A 4 -3.69 2.85 -14.78
C PRO A 4 -2.40 3.66 -14.86
N GLU A 5 -2.09 4.40 -13.78
CA GLU A 5 -0.85 5.17 -13.68
C GLU A 5 0.40 4.27 -13.78
N TRP A 6 0.23 2.99 -13.47
CA TRP A 6 1.24 1.95 -13.57
C TRP A 6 0.57 0.58 -13.75
N GLU A 7 1.23 -0.31 -14.48
CA GLU A 7 0.95 -1.75 -14.50
C GLU A 7 2.29 -2.48 -14.57
N ILE A 8 2.36 -3.71 -14.06
CA ILE A 8 3.56 -4.53 -14.11
C ILE A 8 3.22 -5.84 -14.82
N GLU A 9 3.97 -6.20 -15.84
CA GLU A 9 3.85 -7.53 -16.45
C GLU A 9 4.19 -8.63 -15.42
N LYS A 10 3.46 -9.76 -15.46
CA LYS A 10 3.70 -10.89 -14.54
C LYS A 10 5.18 -11.28 -14.44
N ARG A 11 5.86 -11.40 -15.58
CA ARG A 11 7.27 -11.80 -15.65
C ARG A 11 8.19 -10.81 -14.91
N GLU A 12 7.95 -9.52 -15.08
CA GLU A 12 8.73 -8.48 -14.42
C GLU A 12 8.45 -8.44 -12.92
N PHE A 13 7.19 -8.64 -12.49
CA PHE A 13 6.85 -8.75 -11.07
C PHE A 13 7.59 -9.91 -10.38
N LEU A 14 7.56 -11.10 -10.98
CA LEU A 14 8.28 -12.27 -10.46
C LEU A 14 9.79 -12.03 -10.37
N LYS A 15 10.36 -11.38 -11.39
CA LYS A 15 11.78 -10.99 -11.39
C LYS A 15 12.13 -10.02 -10.26
N ARG A 16 11.26 -9.04 -9.97
CA ARG A 16 11.46 -8.09 -8.87
C ARG A 16 11.33 -8.76 -7.49
N MET A 17 10.42 -9.71 -7.38
CA MET A 17 10.22 -10.54 -6.20
C MET A 17 11.34 -11.58 -6.00
N ASP A 18 12.12 -11.88 -7.05
CA ASP A 18 13.21 -12.85 -7.03
C ASP A 18 12.71 -14.27 -6.72
N VAL A 19 11.57 -14.63 -7.33
CA VAL A 19 10.90 -15.92 -7.16
C VAL A 19 10.52 -16.50 -8.52
N SER A 20 10.57 -17.83 -8.64
CA SER A 20 10.04 -18.51 -9.82
C SER A 20 8.50 -18.54 -9.78
N GLU A 21 7.85 -18.65 -10.93
CA GLU A 21 6.38 -18.80 -10.98
C GLU A 21 5.92 -20.04 -10.21
N SER A 22 6.65 -21.15 -10.32
CA SER A 22 6.34 -22.39 -9.60
C SER A 22 6.46 -22.25 -8.09
N ASP A 23 7.48 -21.53 -7.60
CA ASP A 23 7.65 -21.32 -6.16
C ASP A 23 6.58 -20.37 -5.64
N PHE A 24 6.30 -19.28 -6.37
CA PHE A 24 5.26 -18.32 -6.01
C PHE A 24 3.87 -18.97 -5.91
N VAL A 25 3.50 -19.80 -6.88
CA VAL A 25 2.23 -20.56 -6.86
C VAL A 25 2.19 -21.55 -5.71
N ARG A 26 3.29 -22.27 -5.46
CA ARG A 26 3.38 -23.29 -4.40
C ARG A 26 3.30 -22.66 -3.01
N GLU A 27 4.04 -21.59 -2.75
CA GLU A 27 4.08 -20.92 -1.45
C GLU A 27 2.73 -20.31 -1.07
N LEU A 28 2.07 -19.67 -2.03
CA LEU A 28 0.81 -18.95 -1.80
C LEU A 28 -0.44 -19.78 -2.10
N HIS A 29 -0.28 -21.03 -2.53
CA HIS A 29 -1.39 -21.90 -2.93
C HIS A 29 -2.36 -21.20 -3.91
N LEU A 30 -1.79 -20.47 -4.89
CA LEU A 30 -2.56 -19.56 -5.75
C LEU A 30 -3.46 -20.33 -6.72
N PRO A 31 -4.75 -19.94 -6.85
CA PRO A 31 -5.57 -20.38 -7.96
C PRO A 31 -5.09 -19.68 -9.25
N ASP A 32 -4.67 -20.49 -10.22
CA ASP A 32 -4.42 -20.12 -11.62
C ASP A 32 -3.67 -18.79 -11.87
N PHE A 33 -2.56 -18.56 -11.15
CA PHE A 33 -1.63 -17.45 -11.46
C PHE A 33 -1.05 -17.54 -12.88
N ARG A 34 -1.20 -18.69 -13.55
CA ARG A 34 -0.83 -18.85 -14.97
C ARG A 34 -1.66 -17.93 -15.86
N ALA A 35 -2.95 -17.75 -15.57
CA ALA A 35 -3.84 -16.89 -16.31
C ALA A 35 -3.54 -15.38 -16.11
N VAL A 36 -3.01 -14.99 -14.95
CA VAL A 36 -2.65 -13.60 -14.65
C VAL A 36 -1.64 -13.07 -15.66
N ARG A 37 -1.98 -11.95 -16.29
CA ARG A 37 -1.09 -11.28 -17.27
C ARG A 37 -0.35 -10.09 -16.67
N ARG A 38 -1.04 -9.34 -15.81
CA ARG A 38 -0.56 -8.07 -15.25
C ARG A 38 -0.92 -7.90 -13.79
N ILE A 39 -0.10 -7.13 -13.11
CA ILE A 39 -0.32 -6.63 -11.76
C ILE A 39 -0.78 -5.18 -11.91
N VAL A 40 -1.93 -4.86 -11.31
CA VAL A 40 -2.61 -3.56 -11.42
C VAL A 40 -2.98 -3.03 -10.03
N PRO A 41 -3.24 -1.72 -9.89
CA PRO A 41 -3.78 -1.19 -8.64
C PRO A 41 -5.15 -1.83 -8.32
N LEU A 42 -5.50 -1.96 -7.03
CA LEU A 42 -6.72 -2.66 -6.60
C LEU A 42 -7.99 -2.05 -7.22
N ARG A 43 -8.05 -0.73 -7.32
CA ARG A 43 -9.16 0.01 -7.93
C ARG A 43 -9.39 -0.28 -9.42
N PHE A 44 -8.43 -0.93 -10.10
CA PHE A 44 -8.56 -1.34 -11.51
C PHE A 44 -9.10 -2.77 -11.66
N LEU A 45 -9.30 -3.51 -10.57
CA LEU A 45 -10.05 -4.77 -10.61
C LEU A 45 -11.54 -4.47 -10.63
N ARG A 46 -12.20 -4.84 -11.72
CA ARG A 46 -13.66 -4.73 -11.86
C ARG A 46 -14.38 -5.79 -11.02
N SER A 47 -13.79 -6.96 -10.91
CA SER A 47 -14.29 -8.05 -10.08
C SER A 47 -13.14 -8.76 -9.40
N ILE A 48 -13.35 -9.10 -8.12
CA ILE A 48 -12.46 -9.96 -7.36
C ILE A 48 -13.13 -11.35 -7.31
N GLU A 49 -12.43 -12.34 -7.82
CA GLU A 49 -12.85 -13.74 -7.87
C GLU A 49 -12.23 -14.54 -6.73
N SER A 50 -11.02 -14.17 -6.30
CA SER A 50 -10.33 -14.80 -5.19
C SER A 50 -9.48 -13.80 -4.40
N LEU A 51 -9.41 -14.02 -3.09
CA LEU A 51 -8.54 -13.29 -2.17
C LEU A 51 -7.65 -14.28 -1.46
N ILE A 52 -6.35 -14.07 -1.56
CA ILE A 52 -5.34 -14.89 -0.89
C ILE A 52 -4.66 -14.03 0.18
N PRO A 53 -4.79 -14.35 1.48
CA PRO A 53 -4.10 -13.61 2.53
C PRO A 53 -2.59 -13.80 2.38
N LEU A 54 -1.83 -12.71 2.56
CA LEU A 54 -0.37 -12.79 2.58
C LEU A 54 0.08 -13.38 3.91
N THR A 55 0.91 -14.42 3.85
CA THR A 55 1.62 -14.90 5.05
C THR A 55 2.62 -13.86 5.53
N HIS A 56 3.07 -13.98 6.78
CA HIS A 56 4.07 -13.07 7.34
C HIS A 56 5.37 -13.11 6.53
N GLU A 57 5.80 -14.30 6.09
CA GLU A 57 7.00 -14.51 5.29
C GLU A 57 6.89 -13.85 3.92
N MET A 58 5.75 -13.99 3.23
CA MET A 58 5.55 -13.35 1.92
C MET A 58 5.48 -11.83 2.07
N LEU A 59 4.78 -11.35 3.10
CA LEU A 59 4.73 -9.92 3.37
C LEU A 59 6.12 -9.35 3.63
N PHE A 60 6.94 -10.09 4.39
CA PHE A 60 8.33 -9.75 4.62
C PHE A 60 9.15 -9.74 3.34
N ALA A 61 9.05 -10.80 2.53
CA ALA A 61 9.72 -10.88 1.25
C ALA A 61 9.37 -9.67 0.37
N LEU A 62 8.08 -9.35 0.25
CA LEU A 62 7.57 -8.23 -0.53
C LEU A 62 8.11 -6.89 -0.01
N VAL A 63 7.90 -6.56 1.27
CA VAL A 63 8.34 -5.28 1.83
C VAL A 63 9.87 -5.14 1.78
N SER A 64 10.63 -6.22 2.03
CA SER A 64 12.10 -6.19 2.00
C SER A 64 12.70 -5.87 0.62
N LYS A 65 11.95 -6.15 -0.47
CA LYS A 65 12.37 -5.86 -1.87
C LYS A 65 12.08 -4.42 -2.29
N MET A 66 11.31 -3.66 -1.50
CA MET A 66 11.03 -2.25 -1.77
C MET A 66 12.33 -1.46 -1.86
N ARG A 67 12.37 -0.47 -2.74
CA ARG A 67 13.53 0.40 -2.95
C ARG A 67 13.17 1.84 -2.69
N THR A 68 14.16 2.65 -2.35
CA THR A 68 14.02 4.10 -2.49
C THR A 68 14.15 4.51 -3.96
N GLN A 69 13.72 5.71 -4.34
CA GLN A 69 13.97 6.23 -5.70
C GLN A 69 15.47 6.36 -6.01
N GLY A 70 16.31 6.54 -5.00
CA GLY A 70 17.78 6.48 -5.10
C GLY A 70 18.37 5.05 -5.15
N GLY A 71 17.53 4.01 -5.18
CA GLY A 71 17.95 2.61 -5.33
C GLY A 71 18.40 1.90 -4.05
N GLN A 72 18.22 2.52 -2.88
CA GLN A 72 18.56 1.89 -1.59
C GLN A 72 17.49 0.87 -1.17
N HIS A 73 17.85 -0.09 -0.32
CA HIS A 73 16.93 -1.10 0.21
C HIS A 73 16.58 -0.82 1.69
N PRO A 74 15.58 0.04 1.97
CA PRO A 74 15.29 0.54 3.31
C PRO A 74 14.93 -0.55 4.31
N PHE A 75 14.33 -1.65 3.84
CA PHE A 75 13.70 -2.66 4.69
C PHE A 75 14.38 -4.02 4.66
N ARG A 76 15.56 -4.14 4.01
CA ARG A 76 16.25 -5.43 3.83
C ARG A 76 16.49 -6.19 5.15
N ASN A 77 16.80 -5.46 6.20
CA ASN A 77 17.08 -5.99 7.55
C ASN A 77 16.09 -5.46 8.61
N ALA A 78 15.00 -4.84 8.16
CA ALA A 78 13.98 -4.33 9.08
C ALA A 78 13.22 -5.49 9.74
N ARG A 79 12.47 -5.20 10.80
CA ARG A 79 11.50 -6.13 11.38
C ARG A 79 10.09 -5.66 11.06
N LEU A 80 9.23 -6.59 10.67
CA LEU A 80 7.84 -6.33 10.35
C LEU A 80 6.91 -6.95 11.38
N GLN A 81 5.96 -6.16 11.84
CA GLN A 81 4.89 -6.60 12.72
C GLN A 81 3.56 -6.11 12.16
N ILE A 82 2.57 -7.00 12.09
CA ILE A 82 1.18 -6.62 11.85
C ILE A 82 0.56 -6.31 13.21
N CYS A 83 0.06 -5.09 13.38
CA CYS A 83 -0.54 -4.64 14.63
C CYS A 83 -1.64 -3.60 14.40
N ARG A 84 -2.47 -3.39 15.41
CA ARG A 84 -3.42 -2.28 15.44
C ARG A 84 -2.74 -1.05 16.03
N ILE A 85 -2.83 0.07 15.33
CA ILE A 85 -2.31 1.37 15.79
C ILE A 85 -3.47 2.37 15.88
N ASP A 86 -3.43 3.24 16.89
CA ASP A 86 -4.27 4.44 16.94
C ASP A 86 -3.62 5.53 16.06
N PRO A 87 -4.27 5.98 14.98
CA PRO A 87 -3.74 7.06 14.14
C PRO A 87 -3.42 8.35 14.92
N ASN A 88 -4.03 8.61 16.08
CA ASN A 88 -3.68 9.77 16.90
C ASN A 88 -2.26 9.72 17.47
N HIS A 89 -1.65 8.53 17.54
CA HIS A 89 -0.30 8.32 18.07
C HIS A 89 0.78 8.21 16.98
N VAL A 90 0.43 8.40 15.70
CA VAL A 90 1.39 8.46 14.60
C VAL A 90 1.55 9.88 14.07
N LYS A 91 2.68 10.12 13.41
CA LYS A 91 3.04 11.35 12.71
C LYS A 91 2.91 11.14 11.20
N ILE A 92 3.03 12.23 10.45
CA ILE A 92 2.85 12.25 9.00
C ILE A 92 4.04 12.93 8.30
N GLY A 93 4.33 12.49 7.07
CA GLY A 93 5.26 13.17 6.17
C GLY A 93 4.58 13.89 4.99
N GLN A 94 3.30 13.64 4.76
CA GLN A 94 2.51 14.23 3.67
C GLN A 94 1.71 15.44 4.17
N ARG A 95 1.60 16.47 3.34
CA ARG A 95 0.89 17.72 3.67
C ARG A 95 -0.62 17.65 3.47
N PHE A 96 -1.05 16.77 2.56
CA PHE A 96 -2.42 16.76 2.08
C PHE A 96 -3.08 15.39 2.20
N ALA A 97 -4.34 15.34 2.61
CA ALA A 97 -5.25 14.26 2.25
C ALA A 97 -6.21 14.75 1.16
N TYR A 98 -6.42 13.93 0.14
CA TYR A 98 -7.30 14.26 -0.97
C TYR A 98 -8.71 13.78 -0.68
N ARG A 99 -9.69 14.68 -0.81
CA ARG A 99 -11.10 14.43 -0.45
C ARG A 99 -11.69 13.25 -1.21
N GLU A 100 -11.50 13.27 -2.52
CA GLU A 100 -12.03 12.28 -3.45
C GLU A 100 -11.43 10.90 -3.17
N ASN A 101 -10.17 10.83 -2.72
CA ASN A 101 -9.53 9.55 -2.41
C ASN A 101 -10.19 8.86 -1.21
N TYR A 102 -10.45 9.57 -0.11
CA TYR A 102 -11.11 8.91 1.03
C TYR A 102 -12.62 8.71 0.81
N GLN A 103 -13.27 9.50 -0.04
CA GLN A 103 -14.65 9.25 -0.47
C GLN A 103 -14.75 7.94 -1.25
N MET A 104 -13.89 7.76 -2.25
CA MET A 104 -13.77 6.50 -3.00
C MET A 104 -13.50 5.32 -2.05
N LEU A 105 -12.62 5.48 -1.05
CA LEU A 105 -12.38 4.43 -0.05
C LEU A 105 -13.66 4.04 0.71
N LEU A 106 -14.50 5.01 1.09
CA LEU A 106 -15.76 4.77 1.79
C LEU A 106 -16.84 4.14 0.90
N GLU A 107 -16.89 4.54 -0.37
CA GLU A 107 -17.96 4.18 -1.29
C GLU A 107 -17.70 2.86 -2.03
N GLU A 108 -16.45 2.59 -2.42
CA GLU A 108 -16.14 1.49 -3.34
C GLU A 108 -15.50 0.27 -2.65
N VAL A 109 -14.59 0.51 -1.70
CA VAL A 109 -13.79 -0.58 -1.10
C VAL A 109 -14.64 -1.60 -0.33
N PRO A 110 -15.68 -1.22 0.45
CA PRO A 110 -16.56 -2.19 1.11
C PRO A 110 -17.22 -3.14 0.10
N GLY A 111 -17.58 -2.64 -1.09
CA GLY A 111 -18.18 -3.44 -2.16
C GLY A 111 -17.23 -4.46 -2.78
N LEU A 112 -15.94 -4.12 -2.91
CA LEU A 112 -14.91 -5.03 -3.45
C LEU A 112 -14.74 -6.27 -2.57
N PHE A 113 -14.77 -6.09 -1.26
CA PHE A 113 -14.55 -7.15 -0.29
C PHE A 113 -15.83 -7.81 0.23
N GLY A 114 -17.01 -7.23 -0.05
CA GLY A 114 -18.28 -7.66 0.55
C GLY A 114 -18.74 -9.09 0.23
N LYS A 115 -18.16 -9.73 -0.79
CA LYS A 115 -18.43 -11.15 -1.13
C LYS A 115 -17.59 -12.15 -0.33
N PHE A 116 -16.61 -11.67 0.43
CA PHE A 116 -15.67 -12.50 1.17
C PHE A 116 -15.99 -12.43 2.67
N ALA A 117 -15.81 -13.55 3.36
CA ALA A 117 -15.97 -13.63 4.82
C ALA A 117 -14.77 -13.00 5.55
N ILE A 118 -14.46 -11.74 5.24
CA ILE A 118 -13.39 -10.96 5.85
C ILE A 118 -13.96 -9.71 6.52
N ALA A 119 -13.18 -9.08 7.40
CA ALA A 119 -13.56 -7.80 7.98
C ALA A 119 -13.82 -6.77 6.87
N SER A 120 -15.01 -6.19 6.85
CA SER A 120 -15.43 -5.22 5.82
C SER A 120 -15.03 -3.78 6.16
N GLY A 121 -14.60 -3.52 7.40
CA GLY A 121 -14.08 -2.23 7.82
C GLY A 121 -12.69 -1.98 7.25
N LEU A 122 -12.50 -0.83 6.59
CA LEU A 122 -11.21 -0.37 6.06
C LEU A 122 -10.07 -0.42 7.10
N ASN A 123 -10.42 -0.27 8.37
CA ASN A 123 -9.50 -0.27 9.49
C ASN A 123 -9.08 -1.68 9.96
N ASP A 124 -9.73 -2.74 9.49
CA ASP A 124 -9.48 -4.13 9.91
C ASP A 124 -8.93 -5.02 8.79
N LEU A 125 -8.86 -4.50 7.55
CA LEU A 125 -8.35 -5.23 6.41
C LEU A 125 -6.87 -5.62 6.59
N GLY A 126 -6.60 -6.91 6.37
CA GLY A 126 -5.26 -7.49 6.31
C GLY A 126 -4.52 -7.23 5.00
N ALA A 127 -3.43 -7.94 4.78
CA ALA A 127 -2.70 -7.94 3.51
C ALA A 127 -3.23 -9.07 2.61
N TYR A 128 -3.57 -8.75 1.37
CA TYR A 128 -4.15 -9.69 0.42
C TYR A 128 -3.58 -9.55 -1.00
N PHE A 129 -3.47 -10.68 -1.68
CA PHE A 129 -3.45 -10.73 -3.13
C PHE A 129 -4.89 -10.90 -3.62
N ALA A 130 -5.34 -9.98 -4.47
CA ALA A 130 -6.67 -10.00 -5.07
C ALA A 130 -6.56 -10.43 -6.53
N PHE A 131 -7.24 -11.52 -6.87
CA PHE A 131 -7.29 -12.08 -8.22
C PHE A 131 -8.66 -11.82 -8.83
N GLY A 132 -8.67 -11.48 -10.10
CA GLY A 132 -9.91 -11.39 -10.87
C GLY A 132 -9.67 -10.76 -12.23
N ALA A 133 -10.60 -9.91 -12.66
CA ALA A 133 -10.56 -9.28 -13.97
C ALA A 133 -10.48 -7.76 -13.87
N ASP A 134 -9.68 -7.16 -14.74
CA ASP A 134 -9.60 -5.71 -14.87
C ASP A 134 -10.75 -5.12 -15.70
N GLU A 135 -10.69 -3.81 -15.99
CA GLU A 135 -11.69 -3.09 -16.79
C GLU A 135 -11.89 -3.67 -18.19
N ASP A 136 -10.85 -4.26 -18.79
CA ASP A 136 -10.90 -4.90 -20.11
C ASP A 136 -11.39 -6.35 -20.03
N GLY A 137 -11.68 -6.86 -18.83
CA GLY A 137 -12.04 -8.25 -18.59
C GLY A 137 -10.85 -9.21 -18.64
N LEU A 138 -9.61 -8.69 -18.59
CA LEU A 138 -8.41 -9.53 -18.62
C LEU A 138 -8.02 -9.98 -17.20
N PRO A 139 -7.52 -11.23 -17.02
CA PRO A 139 -7.09 -11.69 -15.72
C PRO A 139 -5.91 -10.88 -15.16
N ALA A 140 -6.10 -10.35 -13.96
CA ALA A 140 -5.17 -9.46 -13.29
C ALA A 140 -5.03 -9.78 -11.79
N LEU A 141 -3.93 -9.31 -11.22
CA LEU A 141 -3.60 -9.40 -9.80
C LEU A 141 -3.45 -7.99 -9.22
N ALA A 142 -3.97 -7.77 -8.02
CA ALA A 142 -3.64 -6.59 -7.21
C ALA A 142 -3.02 -7.01 -5.89
N CYS A 143 -2.04 -6.23 -5.42
CA CYS A 143 -1.46 -6.39 -4.09
C CYS A 143 -2.01 -5.30 -3.17
N TYR A 144 -2.83 -5.70 -2.20
CA TYR A 144 -3.35 -4.82 -1.16
C TYR A 144 -2.58 -5.03 0.13
N LEU A 145 -2.00 -3.95 0.66
CA LEU A 145 -1.41 -3.94 1.99
C LEU A 145 -2.19 -3.00 2.91
N PRO A 146 -2.32 -3.31 4.22
CA PRO A 146 -2.69 -2.31 5.21
C PRO A 146 -1.67 -1.16 5.18
N PRO A 147 -2.00 0.01 5.77
CA PRO A 147 -1.05 1.11 5.86
C PRO A 147 0.32 0.68 6.39
N LEU A 148 1.36 1.34 5.91
CA LEU A 148 2.73 1.11 6.32
C LEU A 148 3.16 2.24 7.26
N VAL A 149 3.65 1.88 8.45
CA VAL A 149 4.17 2.83 9.43
C VAL A 149 5.63 2.48 9.71
N GLU A 150 6.52 3.45 9.55
CA GLU A 150 7.93 3.31 9.89
C GLU A 150 8.21 3.87 11.29
N GLN A 151 9.04 3.20 12.07
CA GLN A 151 9.59 3.74 13.32
C GLN A 151 10.93 4.42 13.05
N HIS A 152 11.04 5.70 13.44
CA HIS A 152 12.26 6.50 13.35
C HIS A 152 12.53 7.18 14.69
N GLY A 153 13.58 6.72 15.39
CA GLY A 153 13.83 7.16 16.76
C GLY A 153 12.64 6.81 17.67
N GLY A 154 12.05 7.82 18.30
CA GLY A 154 10.86 7.67 19.15
C GLY A 154 9.52 7.82 18.41
N ASP A 155 9.53 8.23 17.14
CA ASP A 155 8.32 8.52 16.38
C ASP A 155 7.86 7.34 15.53
N LEU A 156 6.54 7.17 15.45
CA LEU A 156 5.86 6.31 14.47
C LEU A 156 5.33 7.21 13.36
N VAL A 157 5.66 6.92 12.10
CA VAL A 157 5.34 7.80 10.97
C VAL A 157 4.63 7.04 9.87
N VAL A 158 3.49 7.56 9.40
CA VAL A 158 2.77 7.00 8.25
C VAL A 158 3.63 7.17 7.00
N MET A 159 4.10 6.04 6.46
CA MET A 159 4.81 5.99 5.19
C MET A 159 3.83 5.89 4.01
N ASP A 160 2.82 5.03 4.17
CA ASP A 160 1.79 4.80 3.16
C ASP A 160 0.39 4.65 3.79
N GLY A 161 -0.65 4.91 3.01
CA GLY A 161 -2.03 4.82 3.50
C GLY A 161 -2.48 6.04 4.32
N ILE A 162 -2.02 7.25 3.95
CA ILE A 162 -2.39 8.51 4.63
C ILE A 162 -3.91 8.74 4.70
N HIS A 163 -4.64 8.41 3.63
CA HIS A 163 -6.10 8.60 3.55
C HIS A 163 -6.85 7.64 4.47
N ARG A 164 -6.39 6.38 4.54
CA ARG A 164 -6.94 5.34 5.43
C ARG A 164 -6.70 5.72 6.89
N ASN A 165 -5.46 6.11 7.24
CA ASN A 165 -5.13 6.62 8.57
C ASN A 165 -5.94 7.88 8.92
N PHE A 166 -6.06 8.84 8.01
CA PHE A 166 -6.84 10.06 8.21
C PHE A 166 -8.30 9.73 8.53
N LEU A 167 -8.94 8.89 7.71
CA LEU A 167 -10.33 8.49 7.91
C LEU A 167 -10.52 7.78 9.26
N THR A 168 -9.68 6.79 9.56
CA THR A 168 -9.75 6.05 10.83
C THR A 168 -9.49 6.97 12.03
N LYS A 169 -8.62 7.96 11.89
CA LYS A 169 -8.41 9.01 12.90
C LYS A 169 -9.68 9.81 13.17
N GLN A 170 -10.39 10.25 12.12
CA GLN A 170 -11.64 11.02 12.27
C GLN A 170 -12.74 10.21 12.97
N LEU A 171 -12.72 8.89 12.81
CA LEU A 171 -13.66 7.97 13.44
C LEU A 171 -13.28 7.62 14.90
N GLY A 172 -12.10 8.03 15.39
CA GLY A 172 -11.63 7.68 16.73
C GLY A 172 -11.37 6.18 16.91
N ALA A 173 -11.00 5.48 15.85
CA ALA A 173 -10.78 4.04 15.85
C ALA A 173 -9.29 3.69 15.64
N THR A 174 -8.95 2.42 15.88
CA THR A 174 -7.62 1.86 15.55
C THR A 174 -7.64 1.21 14.17
N ILE A 175 -6.48 1.19 13.49
CA ILE A 175 -6.29 0.61 12.16
C ILE A 175 -5.23 -0.50 12.18
N ASN A 176 -5.51 -1.60 11.48
CA ASN A 176 -4.54 -2.64 11.17
C ASN A 176 -3.44 -2.07 10.27
N THR A 177 -2.19 -2.26 10.65
CA THR A 177 -1.03 -1.59 10.06
C THR A 177 0.16 -2.54 10.06
N ILE A 178 1.04 -2.37 9.08
CA ILE A 178 2.36 -3.02 9.08
C ILE A 178 3.34 -2.03 9.67
N LEU A 179 3.77 -2.32 10.90
CA LEU A 179 4.82 -1.58 11.58
C LEU A 179 6.19 -2.10 11.13
N ILE A 180 7.02 -1.18 10.67
CA ILE A 180 8.38 -1.43 10.19
C ILE A 180 9.37 -0.79 11.16
N THR A 181 10.22 -1.59 11.78
CA THR A 181 11.26 -1.13 12.72
C THR A 181 12.66 -1.49 12.22
N GLY A 182 13.68 -0.74 12.63
CA GLY A 182 15.05 -0.97 12.15
C GLY A 182 15.24 -0.61 10.68
N VAL A 183 14.57 0.44 10.19
CA VAL A 183 14.71 0.96 8.83
C VAL A 183 16.14 1.48 8.63
N ALA A 184 16.81 1.04 7.57
CA ALA A 184 18.24 1.30 7.37
C ALA A 184 18.57 2.71 6.87
N VAL A 185 17.56 3.47 6.44
CA VAL A 185 17.71 4.77 5.80
C VAL A 185 16.75 5.77 6.44
N PRO A 186 17.02 7.08 6.40
CA PRO A 186 16.13 8.07 7.00
C PRO A 186 14.72 8.06 6.38
N PHE A 187 13.75 8.57 7.13
CA PHE A 187 12.42 8.88 6.58
C PHE A 187 12.55 10.00 5.53
N PRO A 188 11.86 9.91 4.37
CA PRO A 188 12.10 10.81 3.25
C PRO A 188 11.54 12.23 3.44
N CYS A 189 10.78 12.47 4.50
CA CYS A 189 10.04 13.72 4.70
C CYS A 189 10.28 14.28 6.11
N GLY A 190 10.06 15.57 6.28
CA GLY A 190 9.86 16.18 7.59
C GLY A 190 8.69 15.54 8.33
N ILE A 191 8.93 15.08 9.56
CA ILE A 191 7.91 14.46 10.41
C ILE A 191 7.09 15.57 11.08
N ARG A 192 5.76 15.53 10.94
CA ARG A 192 4.82 16.54 11.45
C ARG A 192 3.61 15.91 12.16
N PRO A 193 2.95 16.64 13.07
CA PRO A 193 1.68 16.23 13.65
C PRO A 193 0.52 16.34 12.65
N TRP A 194 -0.57 15.60 12.92
CA TRP A 194 -1.80 15.65 12.11
C TRP A 194 -2.43 17.03 11.99
N SER A 195 -2.22 17.93 12.96
CA SER A 195 -2.74 19.31 12.93
C SER A 195 -2.20 20.13 11.76
N GLU A 196 -1.11 19.69 11.13
CA GLU A 196 -0.54 20.34 9.94
C GLU A 196 -1.05 19.74 8.62
N LEU A 197 -1.78 18.62 8.65
CA LEU A 197 -2.41 18.05 7.46
C LEU A 197 -3.56 18.93 7.00
N ARG A 198 -3.63 19.17 5.69
CA ARG A 198 -4.75 19.87 5.04
C ARG A 198 -5.56 18.90 4.19
N VAL A 199 -6.88 19.03 4.21
CA VAL A 199 -7.75 18.31 3.27
C VAL A 199 -8.03 19.22 2.08
N ILE A 200 -7.69 18.77 0.88
CA ILE A 200 -7.88 19.51 -0.37
C ILE A 200 -8.58 18.63 -1.41
N GLY A 201 -9.14 19.24 -2.47
CA GLY A 201 -9.63 18.50 -3.62
C GLY A 201 -8.49 18.03 -4.52
N LEU A 202 -8.74 17.00 -5.34
CA LEU A 202 -7.80 16.53 -6.35
C LEU A 202 -7.49 17.60 -7.40
N CYS A 203 -8.44 18.51 -7.68
CA CYS A 203 -8.20 19.65 -8.57
C CYS A 203 -7.12 20.60 -8.05
N ASP A 204 -6.91 20.64 -6.73
CA ASP A 204 -5.91 21.48 -6.06
C ASP A 204 -4.61 20.72 -5.77
N LYS A 205 -4.50 19.45 -6.20
CA LYS A 205 -3.30 18.62 -5.97
C LYS A 205 -2.09 19.29 -6.61
N PRO A 206 -1.05 19.66 -5.82
CA PRO A 206 0.15 20.29 -6.38
C PRO A 206 0.78 19.43 -7.47
N LYS A 207 1.23 20.03 -8.56
CA LYS A 207 1.89 19.27 -9.65
C LYS A 207 3.27 18.78 -9.24
N ASP A 208 4.03 19.62 -8.54
CA ASP A 208 5.33 19.24 -7.96
C ASP A 208 5.13 18.33 -6.75
N ILE A 209 5.82 17.19 -6.74
CA ILE A 209 5.78 16.24 -5.63
C ILE A 209 6.35 16.84 -4.34
N ARG A 210 7.35 17.72 -4.42
CA ARG A 210 7.99 18.36 -3.26
C ARG A 210 7.04 19.25 -2.47
N GLU A 211 6.01 19.78 -3.13
CA GLU A 211 4.97 20.57 -2.46
C GLU A 211 3.96 19.69 -1.71
N ARG A 212 3.86 18.40 -2.06
CA ARG A 212 2.90 17.45 -1.47
C ARG A 212 3.37 16.88 -0.13
N TYR A 213 4.66 16.93 0.15
CA TYR A 213 5.30 16.37 1.33
C TYR A 213 6.05 17.47 2.11
N PHE A 214 6.26 17.27 3.40
CA PHE A 214 7.11 18.17 4.20
C PHE A 214 8.57 17.84 3.91
N ASP A 215 9.39 18.83 3.57
CA ASP A 215 10.86 18.73 3.48
C ASP A 215 11.36 17.47 2.72
N LEU A 216 10.75 17.17 1.57
CA LEU A 216 10.97 15.92 0.84
C LEU A 216 12.40 15.78 0.32
N ASP A 217 13.08 14.71 0.73
CA ASP A 217 14.22 14.13 0.01
C ASP A 217 13.72 13.04 -0.95
N GLN A 218 13.69 13.39 -2.22
CA GLN A 218 13.17 12.52 -3.26
C GLN A 218 13.98 11.22 -3.40
N LEU A 219 15.30 11.23 -3.17
CA LEU A 219 16.14 10.03 -3.31
C LEU A 219 15.85 8.99 -2.24
N LEU A 220 15.31 9.41 -1.10
CA LEU A 220 14.90 8.53 -0.01
C LEU A 220 13.45 8.04 -0.19
N PHE A 221 12.64 8.62 -1.06
CA PHE A 221 11.22 8.28 -1.18
C PHE A 221 11.00 6.81 -1.53
N ARG A 222 10.08 6.12 -0.85
CA ARG A 222 9.84 4.67 -1.01
C ARG A 222 9.04 4.40 -2.27
N ASP A 223 9.54 3.53 -3.14
CA ASP A 223 8.89 3.15 -4.39
C ASP A 223 7.99 1.93 -4.21
N LEU A 224 6.75 2.18 -3.76
CA LEU A 224 5.70 1.16 -3.61
C LEU A 224 5.27 0.58 -4.97
N LYS A 225 5.25 1.44 -6.00
CA LYS A 225 4.83 1.07 -7.36
C LYS A 225 5.82 0.09 -8.00
N PHE A 226 7.08 0.06 -7.57
CA PHE A 226 8.05 -0.94 -7.98
C PHE A 226 7.54 -2.38 -7.76
N LEU A 227 6.75 -2.65 -6.73
CA LEU A 227 6.20 -3.98 -6.43
C LEU A 227 4.70 -4.10 -6.72
N GLY A 228 4.11 -3.09 -7.36
CA GLY A 228 2.69 -3.08 -7.65
C GLY A 228 1.82 -3.06 -6.40
N ILE A 229 2.32 -2.44 -5.33
CA ILE A 229 1.56 -2.23 -4.09
C ILE A 229 0.68 -1.00 -4.30
N ASP A 230 -0.63 -1.17 -4.07
CA ASP A 230 -1.58 -0.05 -4.04
C ASP A 230 -1.88 0.33 -2.58
N GLY A 231 -1.69 1.60 -2.26
CA GLY A 231 -1.81 2.20 -0.93
C GLY A 231 -3.13 2.91 -0.67
#